data_AF-A0A2D5K9N8-F1
#
_entry.id   AF-A0A2D5K9N8-F1
#
_cell.length_a   1.000
_cell.length_b   1.000
_cell.length_c   1.000
_cell.angle_alpha   90.00
_cell.angle_beta   90.00
_cell.angle_gamma   90.00
#
_symmetry.space_group_name_H-M   'P 1'
#
loop_
_entity.id
_entity.type
_entity.pdbx_description
1 polymer ?
#
loop_
_entity_poly.entity_id
_entity_poly.type
_entity_poly.pdbx_seq_one_letter_code
_entity_poly.pdbx_strand_id
1 'polypeptide(L)'
;MLAVIQIVQQLNEAHAAKVRLLLESDSAYAELTLPIFDSYRKGENEKTAQEKSNLKFNSFKIIERLIYRSILSFYQVEDLSVKDIMQTSLFYALYGSTQKTKVEKKEELEEIFHQLKRFHIEQQAAKLVKELQSLHINTPLESVYAYMSNYYSAIDRANQEIIQQFIQFNTILGEYIEEPKNNLLKELIGKYKLIRKITTNHSNQTALSFCYTAKLSLTLLAGQSQILLDGGWTTSTLMAETKNCTNNLPFGMLRFYLKNILTHLEYRWLVSNDKINEANEVFSISSTKSLIEAYNFNFPNNIHEKTLAKEATEVEFMPKHSNINASLNIIHKNISYQFNKGYFGRERLSLFLN
;
A
#
# COMPACT_ATOMS: atom_id res chain seq x y z
N MET A 1 -8.13 3.11 0.58
CA MET A 1 -7.36 1.87 0.89
C MET A 1 -7.45 0.94 -0.30
N LEU A 2 -6.38 0.22 -0.67
CA LEU A 2 -6.46 -0.82 -1.71
C LEU A 2 -7.35 -1.96 -1.22
N ALA A 3 -8.24 -2.47 -2.08
CA ALA A 3 -9.08 -3.62 -1.74
C ALA A 3 -8.23 -4.90 -1.72
N VAL A 4 -8.58 -5.89 -0.89
CA VAL A 4 -7.78 -7.13 -0.78
C VAL A 4 -7.79 -7.90 -2.09
N ILE A 5 -8.93 -7.95 -2.77
CA ILE A 5 -9.03 -8.47 -4.15
C ILE A 5 -7.98 -7.87 -5.09
N GLN A 6 -7.81 -6.54 -5.08
CA GLN A 6 -6.81 -5.86 -5.92
C GLN A 6 -5.39 -6.29 -5.55
N ILE A 7 -5.09 -6.37 -4.25
CA ILE A 7 -3.77 -6.77 -3.77
C ILE A 7 -3.48 -8.22 -4.18
N VAL A 8 -4.42 -9.14 -3.97
CA VAL A 8 -4.29 -10.56 -4.32
C VAL A 8 -4.09 -10.75 -5.83
N GLN A 9 -4.83 -10.03 -6.65
CA GLN A 9 -4.70 -10.10 -8.12
C GLN A 9 -3.33 -9.58 -8.60
N GLN A 10 -2.72 -8.63 -7.89
CA GLN A 10 -1.42 -8.06 -8.24
C GLN A 10 -0.23 -8.85 -7.69
N LEU A 11 -0.45 -9.91 -6.90
CA LEU A 11 0.64 -10.82 -6.52
C LEU A 11 1.15 -11.56 -7.76
N ASN A 12 2.47 -11.59 -7.93
CA ASN A 12 3.11 -12.52 -8.85
C ASN A 12 2.91 -13.97 -8.38
N GLU A 13 3.06 -14.95 -9.27
CA GLU A 13 2.78 -16.37 -8.95
C GLU A 13 3.63 -16.90 -7.78
N ALA A 14 4.91 -16.52 -7.71
CA ALA A 14 5.79 -16.96 -6.64
C ALA A 14 5.36 -16.42 -5.27
N HIS A 15 4.92 -15.16 -5.21
CA HIS A 15 4.41 -14.53 -3.99
C HIS A 15 3.04 -15.09 -3.62
N ALA A 16 2.16 -15.31 -4.61
CA ALA A 16 0.86 -15.91 -4.40
C ALA A 16 1.00 -17.32 -3.80
N ALA A 17 1.91 -18.15 -4.32
CA ALA A 17 2.18 -19.48 -3.79
C ALA A 17 2.68 -19.42 -2.33
N LYS A 18 3.58 -18.51 -2.00
CA LYS A 18 4.07 -18.34 -0.62
C LYS A 18 2.99 -17.85 0.34
N VAL A 19 2.16 -16.89 -0.08
CA VAL A 19 1.02 -16.42 0.72
C VAL A 19 0.02 -17.55 0.91
N ARG A 20 -0.23 -18.37 -0.11
CA ARG A 20 -1.10 -19.55 -0.01
C ARG A 20 -0.58 -20.55 1.03
N LEU A 21 0.71 -20.88 1.02
CA LEU A 21 1.34 -21.74 2.02
C LEU A 21 1.22 -21.18 3.45
N LEU A 22 1.33 -19.85 3.62
CA LEU A 22 1.10 -19.23 4.93
C LEU A 22 -0.36 -19.39 5.40
N LEU A 23 -1.33 -19.25 4.48
CA LEU A 23 -2.74 -19.48 4.79
C LEU A 23 -3.07 -20.94 5.10
N GLU A 24 -2.40 -21.88 4.43
CA GLU A 24 -2.53 -23.33 4.69
C GLU A 24 -2.00 -23.75 6.08
N SER A 25 -1.06 -22.98 6.65
CA SER A 25 -0.37 -23.37 7.89
C SER A 25 -1.26 -23.40 9.14
N ASP A 26 -2.42 -22.75 9.12
CA ASP A 26 -3.44 -22.85 10.17
C ASP A 26 -4.72 -23.48 9.59
N SER A 27 -4.96 -24.76 9.92
CA SER A 27 -6.04 -25.56 9.34
C SER A 27 -7.43 -24.93 9.53
N ALA A 28 -7.67 -24.25 10.65
CA ALA A 28 -8.97 -23.63 10.93
C ALA A 28 -9.23 -22.39 10.05
N TYR A 29 -8.18 -21.64 9.72
CA TYR A 29 -8.30 -20.48 8.83
C TYR A 29 -8.18 -20.86 7.35
N ALA A 30 -7.46 -21.91 7.02
CA ALA A 30 -7.27 -22.40 5.66
C ALA A 30 -8.61 -22.67 4.97
N GLU A 31 -9.53 -23.35 5.66
CA GLU A 31 -10.87 -23.68 5.13
C GLU A 31 -11.68 -22.43 4.72
N LEU A 32 -11.50 -21.30 5.44
CA LEU A 32 -12.25 -20.07 5.19
C LEU A 32 -11.52 -19.11 4.24
N THR A 33 -10.20 -19.02 4.34
CA THR A 33 -9.38 -18.04 3.63
C THR A 33 -8.97 -18.50 2.23
N LEU A 34 -8.66 -19.80 2.04
CA LEU A 34 -8.19 -20.31 0.76
C LEU A 34 -9.26 -20.22 -0.35
N PRO A 35 -10.54 -20.53 -0.12
CA PRO A 35 -11.56 -20.38 -1.15
C PRO A 35 -11.67 -18.94 -1.66
N ILE A 36 -11.61 -17.96 -0.74
CA ILE A 36 -11.68 -16.53 -1.08
C ILE A 36 -10.41 -16.11 -1.83
N PHE A 37 -9.24 -16.51 -1.34
CA PHE A 37 -7.96 -16.21 -1.98
C PHE A 37 -7.90 -16.78 -3.41
N ASP A 38 -8.25 -18.05 -3.59
CA ASP A 38 -8.25 -18.73 -4.88
C ASP A 38 -9.29 -18.13 -5.84
N SER A 39 -10.47 -17.73 -5.36
CA SER A 39 -11.46 -16.99 -6.15
C SER A 39 -10.90 -15.67 -6.67
N TYR A 40 -10.23 -14.87 -5.83
CA TYR A 40 -9.59 -13.63 -6.27
C TYR A 40 -8.46 -13.87 -7.26
N ARG A 41 -7.65 -14.92 -7.08
CA ARG A 41 -6.61 -15.32 -8.04
C ARG A 41 -7.19 -15.68 -9.41
N LYS A 42 -8.40 -16.24 -9.45
CA LYS A 42 -9.13 -16.54 -10.69
C LYS A 42 -9.82 -15.31 -11.32
N GLY A 43 -9.66 -14.12 -10.75
CA GLY A 43 -10.28 -12.90 -11.25
C GLY A 43 -11.75 -12.72 -10.85
N GLU A 44 -12.26 -13.54 -9.93
CA GLU A 44 -13.64 -13.43 -9.46
C GLU A 44 -13.82 -12.18 -8.60
N ASN A 45 -14.97 -11.51 -8.76
CA ASN A 45 -15.28 -10.30 -7.99
C ASN A 45 -15.64 -10.63 -6.53
N GLU A 46 -15.68 -9.59 -5.68
CA GLU A 46 -15.97 -9.71 -4.25
C GLU A 46 -17.29 -10.41 -3.94
N LYS A 47 -18.35 -10.08 -4.68
CA LYS A 47 -19.69 -10.65 -4.48
C LYS A 47 -19.69 -12.16 -4.76
N THR A 48 -19.10 -12.57 -5.88
CA THR A 48 -18.99 -13.99 -6.24
C THR A 48 -18.15 -14.77 -5.24
N ALA A 49 -17.03 -14.22 -4.78
CA ALA A 49 -16.20 -14.86 -3.75
C ALA A 49 -16.97 -14.99 -2.42
N GLN A 50 -17.73 -13.97 -2.03
CA GLN A 50 -18.58 -14.00 -0.84
C GLN A 50 -19.64 -15.11 -0.94
N GLU A 51 -20.39 -15.15 -2.05
CA GLU A 51 -21.45 -16.15 -2.26
C GLU A 51 -20.90 -17.58 -2.20
N LYS A 52 -19.74 -17.85 -2.79
CA LYS A 52 -19.08 -19.15 -2.74
C LYS A 52 -18.58 -19.55 -1.35
N SER A 53 -18.16 -18.57 -0.55
CA SER A 53 -17.71 -18.82 0.83
C SER A 53 -18.86 -19.13 1.81
N ASN A 54 -20.12 -18.89 1.40
CA ASN A 54 -21.30 -19.00 2.25
C ASN A 54 -21.22 -18.16 3.55
N LEU A 55 -20.45 -17.06 3.53
CA LEU A 55 -20.28 -16.15 4.65
C LEU A 55 -21.21 -14.92 4.54
N LYS A 56 -21.76 -14.48 5.67
CA LYS A 56 -22.39 -13.16 5.78
C LYS A 56 -21.35 -12.07 5.53
N PHE A 57 -21.77 -10.92 4.99
CA PHE A 57 -20.87 -9.85 4.54
C PHE A 57 -19.82 -9.41 5.57
N ASN A 58 -20.21 -9.18 6.82
CA ASN A 58 -19.27 -8.77 7.87
C ASN A 58 -18.26 -9.88 8.22
N SER A 59 -18.72 -11.12 8.35
CA SER A 59 -17.85 -12.29 8.57
C SER A 59 -16.89 -12.47 7.38
N PHE A 60 -17.39 -12.35 6.16
CA PHE A 60 -16.59 -12.36 4.94
C PHE A 60 -15.49 -11.30 4.98
N LYS A 61 -15.81 -10.05 5.34
CA LYS A 61 -14.81 -8.98 5.50
C LYS A 61 -13.75 -9.33 6.54
N ILE A 62 -14.14 -9.89 7.69
CA ILE A 62 -13.20 -10.32 8.74
C ILE A 62 -12.25 -11.41 8.22
N ILE A 63 -12.75 -12.39 7.46
CA ILE A 63 -11.91 -13.43 6.85
C ILE A 63 -11.02 -12.83 5.74
N GLU A 64 -11.54 -11.91 4.92
CA GLU A 64 -10.75 -11.17 3.92
C GLU A 64 -9.58 -10.42 4.57
N ARG A 65 -9.76 -9.89 5.78
CA ARG A 65 -8.71 -9.22 6.56
C ARG A 65 -7.60 -10.18 7.00
N LEU A 66 -7.88 -11.46 7.22
CA LEU A 66 -6.85 -12.46 7.51
C LEU A 66 -5.94 -12.69 6.31
N ILE A 67 -6.50 -12.77 5.10
CA ILE A 67 -5.72 -12.83 3.85
C ILE A 67 -4.80 -11.62 3.74
N TYR A 68 -5.34 -10.42 3.96
CA TYR A 68 -4.56 -9.19 3.95
C TYR A 68 -3.43 -9.19 4.98
N ARG A 69 -3.68 -9.70 6.20
CA ARG A 69 -2.64 -9.82 7.24
C ARG A 69 -1.55 -10.82 6.84
N SER A 70 -1.90 -11.95 6.24
CA SER A 70 -0.91 -12.91 5.73
C SER A 70 -0.02 -12.30 4.64
N ILE A 71 -0.58 -11.44 3.78
CA ILE A 71 0.19 -10.70 2.77
C ILE A 71 1.15 -9.70 3.44
N LEU A 72 0.69 -8.93 4.44
CA LEU A 72 1.56 -8.02 5.18
C LEU A 72 2.69 -8.78 5.89
N SER A 73 2.36 -9.91 6.52
CA SER A 73 3.33 -10.77 7.20
C SER A 73 4.38 -11.33 6.22
N PHE A 74 3.95 -11.77 5.04
CA PHE A 74 4.85 -12.22 3.99
C PHE A 74 5.87 -11.14 3.59
N TYR A 75 5.42 -9.88 3.47
CA TYR A 75 6.30 -8.74 3.19
C TYR A 75 6.98 -8.14 4.44
N GLN A 76 6.79 -8.73 5.62
CA GLN A 76 7.33 -8.25 6.91
C GLN A 76 6.95 -6.79 7.20
N VAL A 77 5.72 -6.41 6.83
CA VAL A 77 5.18 -5.07 7.05
C VAL A 77 4.51 -5.02 8.42
N GLU A 78 5.16 -4.35 9.36
CA GLU A 78 4.73 -4.25 10.77
C GLU A 78 4.15 -2.88 11.13
N ASP A 79 3.16 -2.87 12.02
CA ASP A 79 2.55 -1.68 12.61
C ASP A 79 3.35 -1.22 13.83
N LEU A 80 4.24 -0.25 13.62
CA LEU A 80 5.21 0.17 14.63
C LEU A 80 4.72 1.36 15.48
N SER A 81 3.62 2.01 15.09
CA SER A 81 3.13 3.23 15.73
C SER A 81 1.64 3.17 16.08
N VAL A 82 1.21 3.98 17.06
CA VAL A 82 -0.21 4.14 17.43
C VAL A 82 -1.07 4.55 16.22
N LYS A 83 -0.51 5.37 15.32
CA LYS A 83 -1.14 5.78 14.07
C LYS A 83 -1.46 4.58 13.15
N ASP A 84 -0.64 3.54 13.19
CA ASP A 84 -0.81 2.34 12.36
C ASP A 84 -1.94 1.46 12.88
N ILE A 85 -2.09 1.37 14.21
CA ILE A 85 -3.17 0.61 14.87
C ILE A 85 -4.55 1.15 14.47
N MET A 86 -4.67 2.44 14.21
CA MET A 86 -5.95 3.06 13.83
C MET A 86 -6.62 2.41 12.62
N GLN A 87 -5.86 1.91 11.65
CA GLN A 87 -6.44 1.22 10.49
C GLN A 87 -7.15 -0.07 10.90
N THR A 88 -6.61 -0.76 11.90
CA THR A 88 -7.20 -1.96 12.47
C THR A 88 -8.43 -1.61 13.32
N SER A 89 -8.36 -0.55 14.14
CA SER A 89 -9.51 -0.07 14.93
C SER A 89 -10.68 0.34 14.03
N LEU A 90 -10.41 1.15 13.01
CA LEU A 90 -11.41 1.56 12.00
C LEU A 90 -12.06 0.35 11.32
N PHE A 91 -11.26 -0.64 10.93
CA PHE A 91 -11.76 -1.85 10.29
C PHE A 91 -12.74 -2.61 11.19
N TYR A 92 -12.37 -2.85 12.46
CA TYR A 92 -13.23 -3.60 13.37
C TYR A 92 -14.44 -2.80 13.86
N ALA A 93 -14.37 -1.48 13.97
CA ALA A 93 -15.54 -0.67 14.27
C ALA A 93 -16.60 -0.74 13.15
N LEU A 94 -16.15 -0.83 11.88
CA LEU A 94 -17.03 -0.95 10.73
C LEU A 94 -17.62 -2.36 10.57
N TYR A 95 -16.80 -3.41 10.72
CA TYR A 95 -17.17 -4.77 10.33
C TYR A 95 -17.29 -5.76 11.50
N GLY A 96 -16.67 -5.47 12.65
CA GLY A 96 -16.64 -6.36 13.83
C GLY A 96 -17.77 -6.13 14.85
N SER A 97 -18.49 -5.01 14.77
CA SER A 97 -19.49 -4.62 15.77
C SER A 97 -20.85 -5.30 15.57
N THR A 98 -20.92 -6.63 15.62
CA THR A 98 -22.17 -7.39 15.43
C THR A 98 -23.09 -7.41 16.65
N GLN A 99 -22.57 -7.14 17.86
CA GLN A 99 -23.33 -7.19 19.12
C GLN A 99 -23.57 -5.81 19.77
N LYS A 100 -23.04 -4.72 19.20
CA LYS A 100 -23.14 -3.39 19.80
C LYS A 100 -24.50 -2.75 19.55
N THR A 101 -25.01 -2.02 20.53
CA THR A 101 -26.19 -1.16 20.35
C THR A 101 -25.90 -0.04 19.35
N LYS A 102 -26.96 0.55 18.81
CA LYS A 102 -26.84 1.70 17.89
C LYS A 102 -26.10 2.88 18.53
N VAL A 103 -26.25 3.10 19.84
CA VAL A 103 -25.60 4.20 20.57
C VAL A 103 -24.11 3.94 20.72
N GLU A 104 -23.72 2.77 21.21
CA GLU A 104 -22.30 2.39 21.36
C GLU A 104 -21.54 2.43 20.03
N LYS A 105 -22.19 1.98 18.94
CA LYS A 105 -21.59 2.03 17.60
C LYS A 105 -21.37 3.46 17.13
N LYS A 106 -22.29 4.39 17.44
CA LYS A 106 -22.12 5.81 17.10
C LYS A 106 -20.93 6.41 17.82
N GLU A 107 -20.88 6.26 19.14
CA GLU A 107 -19.82 6.83 19.98
C GLU A 107 -18.43 6.33 19.55
N GLU A 108 -18.29 5.02 19.29
CA GLU A 108 -17.04 4.44 18.80
C GLU A 108 -16.62 5.02 17.44
N LEU A 109 -17.54 5.13 16.49
CA LEU A 109 -17.22 5.67 15.16
C LEU A 109 -16.91 7.17 15.22
N GLU A 110 -17.59 7.94 16.06
CA GLU A 110 -17.28 9.36 16.29
C GLU A 110 -15.89 9.53 16.92
N GLU A 111 -15.54 8.71 17.92
CA GLU A 111 -14.21 8.72 18.54
C GLU A 111 -13.12 8.43 17.51
N ILE A 112 -13.28 7.37 16.70
CA ILE A 112 -12.33 7.02 15.64
C ILE A 112 -12.24 8.15 14.60
N PHE A 113 -13.35 8.81 14.26
CA PHE A 113 -13.35 9.95 13.36
C PHE A 113 -12.53 11.13 13.89
N HIS A 114 -12.67 11.45 15.17
CA HIS A 114 -11.87 12.48 15.82
C HIS A 114 -10.37 12.12 15.84
N GLN A 115 -10.04 10.85 16.06
CA GLN A 115 -8.66 10.36 15.95
C GLN A 115 -8.13 10.50 14.51
N LEU A 116 -8.90 10.14 13.49
CA LEU A 116 -8.52 10.31 12.07
C LEU A 116 -8.19 11.78 11.76
N LYS A 117 -8.98 12.73 12.26
CA LYS A 117 -8.69 14.17 12.11
C LYS A 117 -7.40 14.57 12.83
N ARG A 118 -7.23 14.14 14.09
CA ARG A 118 -6.04 14.46 14.91
C ARG A 118 -4.74 14.01 14.26
N PHE A 119 -4.74 12.87 13.57
CA PHE A 119 -3.56 12.33 12.88
C PHE A 119 -3.49 12.70 11.39
N HIS A 120 -4.39 13.56 10.90
CA HIS A 120 -4.49 13.98 9.50
C HIS A 120 -4.62 12.79 8.51
N ILE A 121 -5.49 11.83 8.83
CA ILE A 121 -5.76 10.62 8.03
C ILE A 121 -7.15 10.67 7.37
N GLU A 122 -7.46 11.81 6.74
CA GLU A 122 -8.78 12.08 6.14
C GLU A 122 -9.16 11.11 5.01
N GLN A 123 -8.16 10.58 4.30
CA GLN A 123 -8.30 9.63 3.20
C GLN A 123 -8.93 8.27 3.59
N GLN A 124 -9.12 7.98 4.89
CA GLN A 124 -9.76 6.76 5.37
C GLN A 124 -11.17 7.02 5.94
N ALA A 125 -11.59 8.28 6.04
CA ALA A 125 -12.82 8.66 6.72
C ALA A 125 -14.10 8.33 5.92
N ALA A 126 -14.03 8.18 4.59
CA ALA A 126 -15.21 8.08 3.73
C ALA A 126 -16.20 6.98 4.16
N LYS A 127 -15.70 5.74 4.37
CA LYS A 127 -16.55 4.62 4.81
C LYS A 127 -17.13 4.82 6.20
N LEU A 128 -16.35 5.38 7.11
CA LEU A 128 -16.77 5.67 8.48
C LEU A 128 -17.89 6.71 8.50
N VAL A 129 -17.70 7.83 7.81
CA VAL A 129 -18.67 8.93 7.81
C VAL A 129 -19.96 8.52 7.11
N LYS A 130 -19.87 7.67 6.08
CA LYS A 130 -21.06 7.07 5.46
C LYS A 130 -21.86 6.20 6.44
N GLU A 131 -21.17 5.46 7.31
CA GLU A 131 -21.83 4.68 8.37
C GLU A 131 -22.41 5.59 9.46
N LEU A 132 -21.71 6.65 9.87
CA LEU A 132 -22.26 7.64 10.79
C LEU A 132 -23.53 8.30 10.22
N GLN A 133 -23.53 8.64 8.92
CA GLN A 133 -24.70 9.16 8.23
C GLN A 133 -25.90 8.20 8.34
N SER A 134 -25.70 6.90 8.08
CA SER A 134 -26.78 5.90 8.17
C SER A 134 -27.32 5.77 9.60
N LEU A 135 -26.46 5.89 10.61
CA LEU A 135 -26.84 5.84 12.02
C LEU A 135 -27.57 7.11 12.48
N HIS A 136 -27.34 8.26 11.83
CA HIS A 136 -27.94 9.56 12.16
C HIS A 136 -29.16 9.95 11.33
N ILE A 137 -29.70 9.05 10.51
CA ILE A 137 -31.00 9.25 9.83
C ILE A 137 -32.09 9.60 10.86
N ASN A 138 -32.94 10.59 10.54
CA ASN A 138 -33.99 11.15 11.38
C ASN A 138 -33.50 11.80 12.68
N THR A 139 -32.23 12.22 12.73
CA THR A 139 -31.69 13.02 13.85
C THR A 139 -31.34 14.43 13.39
N PRO A 140 -31.24 15.41 14.29
CA PRO A 140 -30.83 16.78 13.92
C PRO A 140 -29.46 16.86 13.21
N LEU A 141 -28.61 15.83 13.34
CA LEU A 141 -27.27 15.77 12.75
C LEU A 141 -27.24 15.13 11.35
N GLU A 142 -28.38 14.70 10.81
CA GLU A 142 -28.44 14.03 9.50
C GLU A 142 -27.81 14.86 8.37
N SER A 143 -28.16 16.15 8.29
CA SER A 143 -27.66 17.04 7.24
C SER A 143 -26.14 17.27 7.34
N VAL A 144 -25.61 17.33 8.58
CA VAL A 144 -24.18 17.47 8.86
C VAL A 144 -23.43 16.24 8.34
N TYR A 145 -23.88 15.04 8.71
CA TYR A 145 -23.24 13.80 8.27
C TYR A 145 -23.43 13.55 6.76
N ALA A 146 -24.53 13.98 6.16
CA ALA A 146 -24.72 13.94 4.71
C ALA A 146 -23.70 14.83 3.98
N TYR A 147 -23.50 16.07 4.44
CA TYR A 147 -22.48 16.97 3.88
C TYR A 147 -21.07 16.37 4.01
N MET A 148 -20.71 15.88 5.20
CA MET A 148 -19.40 15.27 5.45
C MET A 148 -19.17 14.01 4.62
N SER A 149 -20.21 13.17 4.47
CA SER A 149 -20.17 11.96 3.64
C SER A 149 -19.83 12.29 2.19
N ASN A 150 -20.45 13.34 1.63
CA ASN A 150 -20.13 13.83 0.29
C ASN A 150 -18.68 14.34 0.19
N TYR A 151 -18.23 15.12 1.17
CA TYR A 151 -16.86 15.65 1.22
C TYR A 151 -15.80 14.53 1.22
N TYR A 152 -15.90 13.57 2.14
CA TYR A 152 -14.91 12.49 2.23
C TYR A 152 -15.03 11.49 1.08
N SER A 153 -16.22 11.29 0.51
CA SER A 153 -16.38 10.49 -0.70
C SER A 153 -15.70 11.12 -1.92
N ALA A 154 -15.69 12.46 -2.02
CA ALA A 154 -14.95 13.16 -3.07
C ALA A 154 -13.43 12.97 -2.91
N ILE A 155 -12.91 13.01 -1.67
CA ILE A 155 -11.50 12.70 -1.37
C ILE A 155 -11.15 11.26 -1.77
N ASP A 156 -11.98 10.28 -1.41
CA ASP A 156 -11.71 8.87 -1.76
C ASP A 156 -11.70 8.67 -3.28
N ARG A 157 -12.66 9.27 -4.00
CA ARG A 157 -12.71 9.23 -5.47
C ARG A 157 -11.47 9.87 -6.10
N ALA A 158 -11.06 11.04 -5.63
CA ALA A 158 -9.85 11.72 -6.11
C ALA A 158 -8.60 10.87 -5.87
N ASN A 159 -8.48 10.21 -4.71
CA ASN A 159 -7.36 9.31 -4.42
C ASN A 159 -7.35 8.07 -5.32
N GLN A 160 -8.52 7.49 -5.62
CA GLN A 160 -8.64 6.37 -6.57
C GLN A 160 -8.21 6.81 -7.98
N GLU A 161 -8.63 7.99 -8.42
CA GLU A 161 -8.24 8.55 -9.72
C GLU A 161 -6.72 8.79 -9.79
N ILE A 162 -6.11 9.35 -8.74
CA ILE A 162 -4.65 9.54 -8.66
C ILE A 162 -3.91 8.22 -8.78
N ILE A 163 -4.36 7.17 -8.10
CA ILE A 163 -3.74 5.83 -8.19
C ILE A 163 -3.78 5.34 -9.65
N GLN A 164 -4.91 5.47 -10.34
CA GLN A 164 -5.04 5.05 -11.74
C GLN A 164 -4.14 5.86 -12.68
N GLN A 165 -4.11 7.19 -12.51
CA GLN A 165 -3.22 8.04 -13.31
C GLN A 165 -1.74 7.72 -13.03
N PHE A 166 -1.39 7.37 -11.78
CA PHE A 166 -0.02 7.00 -11.41
C PHE A 166 0.40 5.65 -11.98
N ILE A 167 -0.50 4.66 -12.01
CA ILE A 167 -0.25 3.37 -12.68
C ILE A 167 0.04 3.60 -14.18
N GLN A 168 -0.79 4.41 -14.85
CA GLN A 168 -0.59 4.75 -16.26
C GLN A 168 0.70 5.54 -16.49
N PHE A 169 1.01 6.49 -15.61
CA PHE A 169 2.27 7.23 -15.62
C PHE A 169 3.47 6.26 -15.54
N ASN A 170 3.44 5.29 -14.64
CA ASN A 170 4.52 4.32 -14.48
C ASN A 170 4.66 3.35 -15.66
N THR A 171 3.54 2.94 -16.29
CA THR A 171 3.58 2.16 -17.53
C THR A 171 4.33 2.92 -18.63
N ILE A 172 3.95 4.19 -18.88
CA ILE A 172 4.61 5.03 -19.89
C ILE A 172 6.07 5.29 -19.49
N LEU A 173 6.37 5.38 -18.19
CA LEU A 173 7.73 5.58 -17.69
C LEU A 173 8.62 4.36 -17.98
N GLY A 174 8.07 3.16 -17.81
CA GLY A 174 8.74 1.92 -18.20
C GLY A 174 9.10 1.90 -19.68
N GLU A 175 8.12 2.19 -20.55
CA GLU A 175 8.33 2.30 -22.00
C GLU A 175 9.38 3.35 -22.36
N TYR A 176 9.33 4.53 -21.72
CA TYR A 176 10.29 5.61 -21.94
C TYR A 176 11.72 5.23 -21.52
N ILE A 177 11.88 4.49 -20.42
CA ILE A 177 13.20 4.03 -19.93
C ILE A 177 13.81 2.99 -20.87
N GLU A 178 12.98 2.20 -21.54
CA GLU A 178 13.43 1.23 -22.54
C GLU A 178 13.78 1.90 -23.87
N GLU A 179 12.90 2.76 -24.37
CA GLU A 179 13.06 3.44 -25.64
C GLU A 179 12.70 4.93 -25.52
N PRO A 180 13.67 5.81 -25.19
CA PRO A 180 13.39 7.23 -24.95
C PRO A 180 12.88 7.94 -26.20
N LYS A 181 11.59 8.29 -26.21
CA LYS A 181 10.94 9.05 -27.29
C LYS A 181 10.29 10.33 -26.77
N ASN A 182 10.33 11.38 -27.58
CA ASN A 182 9.77 12.70 -27.23
C ASN A 182 8.24 12.68 -27.03
N ASN A 183 7.51 11.80 -27.74
CA ASN A 183 6.07 11.63 -27.54
C ASN A 183 5.77 11.03 -26.15
N LEU A 184 6.47 9.97 -25.76
CA LEU A 184 6.34 9.33 -24.45
C LEU A 184 6.67 10.33 -23.31
N LEU A 185 7.71 11.15 -23.48
CA LEU A 185 8.04 12.21 -22.52
C LEU A 185 6.90 13.24 -22.38
N LYS A 186 6.29 13.66 -23.49
CA LYS A 186 5.13 14.57 -23.46
C LYS A 186 3.94 13.94 -22.75
N GLU A 187 3.69 12.65 -22.98
CA GLU A 187 2.63 11.89 -22.31
C GLU A 187 2.89 11.77 -20.80
N LEU A 188 4.12 11.47 -20.38
CA LEU A 188 4.54 11.46 -18.97
C LEU A 188 4.28 12.80 -18.27
N ILE A 189 4.71 13.90 -18.90
CA ILE A 189 4.46 15.25 -18.37
C ILE A 189 2.96 15.53 -18.32
N GLY A 190 2.20 15.10 -19.32
CA GLY A 190 0.74 15.19 -19.34
C GLY A 190 0.09 14.46 -18.16
N LYS A 191 0.48 13.21 -17.89
CA LYS A 191 0.00 12.44 -16.74
C LYS A 191 0.38 13.06 -15.41
N TYR A 192 1.60 13.55 -15.26
CA TYR A 192 2.01 14.30 -14.06
C TYR A 192 1.16 15.55 -13.84
N LYS A 193 0.86 16.32 -14.90
CA LYS A 193 -0.02 17.50 -14.80
C LYS A 193 -1.42 17.13 -14.32
N LEU A 194 -1.97 15.99 -14.76
CA LEU A 194 -3.25 15.48 -14.26
C LEU A 194 -3.18 15.13 -12.77
N ILE A 195 -2.16 14.36 -12.35
CA ILE A 195 -1.95 14.02 -10.93
C ILE A 195 -1.82 15.29 -10.08
N ARG A 196 -1.03 16.27 -10.54
CA ARG A 196 -0.86 17.57 -9.87
C ARG A 196 -2.19 18.31 -9.76
N LYS A 197 -2.98 18.37 -10.83
CA LYS A 197 -4.30 19.03 -10.83
C LYS A 197 -5.24 18.42 -9.79
N ILE A 198 -5.35 17.09 -9.76
CA ILE A 198 -6.20 16.39 -8.77
C ILE A 198 -5.69 16.68 -7.35
N THR A 199 -4.38 16.64 -7.15
CA THR A 199 -3.74 16.93 -5.85
C THR A 199 -4.00 18.36 -5.38
N THR A 200 -3.96 19.36 -6.27
CA THR A 200 -4.28 20.75 -5.93
C THR A 200 -5.74 20.90 -5.50
N ASN A 201 -6.66 20.18 -6.14
CA ASN A 201 -8.10 20.26 -5.83
C ASN A 201 -8.49 19.47 -4.56
N HIS A 202 -7.77 18.39 -4.26
CA HIS A 202 -8.06 17.47 -3.16
C HIS A 202 -6.80 17.08 -2.39
N SER A 203 -6.12 18.09 -1.83
CA SER A 203 -4.86 17.90 -1.12
C SER A 203 -5.06 17.05 0.14
N ASN A 204 -4.37 15.92 0.20
CA ASN A 204 -4.28 15.05 1.35
C ASN A 204 -2.99 14.23 1.26
N GLN A 205 -2.64 13.50 2.31
CA GLN A 205 -1.37 12.77 2.40
C GLN A 205 -1.17 11.76 1.24
N THR A 206 -2.24 11.09 0.80
CA THR A 206 -2.19 10.15 -0.34
C THR A 206 -1.87 10.89 -1.63
N ALA A 207 -2.66 11.93 -1.93
CA ALA A 207 -2.48 12.72 -3.14
C ALA A 207 -1.07 13.33 -3.23
N LEU A 208 -0.57 13.91 -2.14
CA LEU A 208 0.77 14.47 -2.05
C LEU A 208 1.86 13.40 -2.29
N SER A 209 1.74 12.24 -1.66
CA SER A 209 2.74 11.17 -1.80
C SER A 209 2.85 10.70 -3.26
N PHE A 210 1.73 10.49 -3.96
CA PHE A 210 1.75 10.13 -5.37
C PHE A 210 2.26 11.26 -6.27
N CYS A 211 1.84 12.50 -6.03
CA CYS A 211 2.27 13.66 -6.79
C CYS A 211 3.79 13.89 -6.68
N TYR A 212 4.34 13.84 -5.48
CA TYR A 212 5.77 14.03 -5.24
C TYR A 212 6.59 12.84 -5.75
N THR A 213 6.09 11.60 -5.61
CA THR A 213 6.74 10.43 -6.22
C THR A 213 6.78 10.56 -7.75
N ALA A 214 5.69 10.98 -8.39
CA ALA A 214 5.68 11.20 -9.85
C ALA A 214 6.63 12.33 -10.28
N LYS A 215 6.68 13.44 -9.52
CA LYS A 215 7.62 14.55 -9.75
C LYS A 215 9.07 14.07 -9.62
N LEU A 216 9.36 13.24 -8.61
CA LEU A 216 10.68 12.69 -8.37
C LEU A 216 11.10 11.72 -9.48
N SER A 217 10.20 10.83 -9.92
CA SER A 217 10.43 9.96 -11.08
C SER A 217 10.74 10.75 -12.36
N LEU A 218 9.97 11.80 -12.66
CA LEU A 218 10.26 12.66 -13.82
C LEU A 218 11.64 13.32 -13.74
N THR A 219 12.03 13.76 -12.54
CA THR A 219 13.32 14.42 -12.29
C THR A 219 14.47 13.44 -12.47
N LEU A 220 14.40 12.29 -11.80
CA LEU A 220 15.52 11.34 -11.70
C LEU A 220 15.65 10.38 -12.89
N LEU A 221 14.53 10.04 -13.53
CA LEU A 221 14.48 9.00 -14.56
C LEU A 221 14.22 9.57 -15.96
N ALA A 222 13.52 10.70 -16.06
CA ALA A 222 13.25 11.37 -17.34
C ALA A 222 14.02 12.71 -17.52
N GLY A 223 14.91 13.04 -16.58
CA GLY A 223 15.79 14.22 -16.66
C GLY A 223 15.06 15.57 -16.66
N GLN A 224 13.81 15.62 -16.22
CA GLN A 224 12.97 16.82 -16.30
C GLN A 224 13.15 17.77 -15.11
N SER A 225 14.39 18.16 -14.79
CA SER A 225 14.68 19.01 -13.61
C SER A 225 14.00 20.39 -13.64
N GLN A 226 13.59 20.88 -14.82
CA GLN A 226 12.81 22.11 -14.99
C GLN A 226 11.52 22.13 -14.14
N ILE A 227 10.89 20.97 -13.89
CA ILE A 227 9.67 20.89 -13.08
C ILE A 227 9.91 21.21 -11.60
N LEU A 228 11.17 21.24 -11.15
CA LEU A 228 11.55 21.61 -9.79
C LEU A 228 11.48 23.13 -9.56
N LEU A 229 11.62 23.93 -10.63
CA LEU A 229 11.55 25.39 -10.58
C LEU A 229 10.18 25.85 -10.07
N ASP A 230 9.12 25.12 -10.43
CA ASP A 230 7.79 25.26 -9.84
C ASP A 230 7.85 24.93 -8.33
N GLY A 231 7.97 25.98 -7.53
CA GLY A 231 8.00 25.96 -6.07
C GLY A 231 9.38 26.13 -5.42
N GLY A 232 10.45 26.29 -6.19
CA GLY A 232 11.81 26.47 -5.64
C GLY A 232 12.41 25.22 -4.99
N TRP A 233 12.12 24.03 -5.53
CA TRP A 233 12.57 22.76 -4.94
C TRP A 233 13.93 22.37 -5.48
N THR A 234 14.71 21.67 -4.67
CA THR A 234 15.85 20.86 -5.12
C THR A 234 15.45 19.39 -5.16
N THR A 235 16.23 18.54 -5.83
CA THR A 235 16.00 17.09 -5.80
C THR A 235 16.09 16.54 -4.38
N SER A 236 17.00 17.06 -3.55
CA SER A 236 17.16 16.66 -2.14
C SER A 236 15.96 17.04 -1.29
N THR A 237 15.44 18.27 -1.41
CA THR A 237 14.24 18.69 -0.69
C THR A 237 13.01 17.91 -1.18
N LEU A 238 12.92 17.62 -2.48
CA LEU A 238 11.86 16.75 -3.02
C LEU A 238 11.93 15.35 -2.45
N MET A 239 13.11 14.75 -2.39
CA MET A 239 13.31 13.42 -1.80
C MET A 239 12.86 13.40 -0.35
N ALA A 240 13.31 14.37 0.47
CA ALA A 240 12.96 14.46 1.88
C ALA A 240 11.45 14.60 2.10
N GLU A 241 10.79 15.49 1.37
CA GLU A 241 9.35 15.69 1.46
C GLU A 241 8.56 14.48 0.97
N THR A 242 9.03 13.82 -0.09
CA THR A 242 8.37 12.59 -0.59
C THR A 242 8.46 11.46 0.42
N LYS A 243 9.62 11.29 1.08
CA LYS A 243 9.78 10.32 2.17
C LYS A 243 8.90 10.65 3.36
N ASN A 244 8.88 11.91 3.81
CA ASN A 244 8.03 12.38 4.91
C ASN A 244 6.56 12.08 4.60
N CYS A 245 6.12 12.41 3.39
CA CYS A 245 4.75 12.17 2.97
C CYS A 245 4.38 10.69 2.95
N THR A 246 5.25 9.86 2.36
CA THR A 246 5.03 8.42 2.26
C THR A 246 5.05 7.74 3.64
N ASN A 247 5.95 8.14 4.54
CA ASN A 247 5.97 7.64 5.92
C ASN A 247 4.69 8.00 6.68
N ASN A 248 4.05 9.12 6.34
CA ASN A 248 2.81 9.57 6.95
C ASN A 248 1.52 9.02 6.33
N LEU A 249 1.59 8.26 5.23
CA LEU A 249 0.43 7.53 4.69
C LEU A 249 -0.16 6.58 5.73
N PRO A 250 -1.38 6.07 5.61
CA PRO A 250 -1.91 5.08 6.54
C PRO A 250 -1.19 3.73 6.38
N PHE A 251 -1.12 2.95 7.44
CA PHE A 251 -0.50 1.62 7.42
C PHE A 251 -1.14 0.70 6.38
N GLY A 252 -0.29 0.01 5.60
CA GLY A 252 -0.73 -1.01 4.67
C GLY A 252 0.02 -1.07 3.34
N MET A 253 -0.53 -1.86 2.40
CA MET A 253 0.11 -2.15 1.11
C MET A 253 0.38 -0.90 0.24
N LEU A 254 -0.48 0.12 0.31
CA LEU A 254 -0.25 1.37 -0.44
C LEU A 254 1.04 2.07 0.04
N ARG A 255 1.22 2.20 1.36
CA ARG A 255 2.43 2.76 1.96
C ARG A 255 3.65 1.92 1.58
N PHE A 256 3.51 0.60 1.66
CA PHE A 256 4.55 -0.35 1.30
C PHE A 256 5.02 -0.20 -0.16
N TYR A 257 4.10 -0.23 -1.13
CA TYR A 257 4.43 -0.09 -2.55
C TYR A 257 5.10 1.25 -2.87
N LEU A 258 4.62 2.36 -2.30
CA LEU A 258 5.27 3.67 -2.48
C LEU A 258 6.65 3.73 -1.82
N LYS A 259 6.83 3.15 -0.63
CA LYS A 259 8.16 3.04 -0.01
C LYS A 259 9.13 2.28 -0.91
N ASN A 260 8.67 1.19 -1.53
CA ASN A 260 9.49 0.41 -2.44
C ASN A 260 9.92 1.23 -3.67
N ILE A 261 8.98 1.94 -4.31
CA ILE A 261 9.32 2.88 -5.40
C ILE A 261 10.34 3.93 -4.93
N LEU A 262 10.17 4.48 -3.74
CA LEU A 262 11.11 5.48 -3.21
C LEU A 262 12.50 4.92 -2.96
N THR A 263 12.62 3.69 -2.47
CA THR A 263 13.92 3.01 -2.35
C THR A 263 14.62 2.95 -3.71
N HIS A 264 13.88 2.64 -4.79
CA HIS A 264 14.43 2.61 -6.14
C HIS A 264 14.91 3.99 -6.62
N LEU A 265 14.10 5.03 -6.37
CA LEU A 265 14.44 6.41 -6.72
C LEU A 265 15.61 6.95 -5.89
N GLU A 266 15.67 6.61 -4.60
CA GLU A 266 16.76 6.99 -3.70
C GLU A 266 18.08 6.36 -4.13
N TYR A 267 18.08 5.06 -4.43
CA TYR A 267 19.24 4.38 -4.97
C TYR A 267 19.76 5.10 -6.22
N ARG A 268 18.87 5.38 -7.19
CA ARG A 268 19.22 6.10 -8.42
C ARG A 268 19.81 7.48 -8.13
N TRP A 269 19.22 8.22 -7.19
CA TRP A 269 19.71 9.53 -6.80
C TRP A 269 21.10 9.46 -6.16
N LEU A 270 21.34 8.54 -5.22
CA LEU A 270 22.62 8.36 -4.54
C LEU A 270 23.73 7.96 -5.53
N VAL A 271 23.46 7.01 -6.43
CA VAL A 271 24.42 6.65 -7.49
C VAL A 271 24.73 7.84 -8.40
N SER A 272 23.72 8.63 -8.78
CA SER A 272 23.95 9.83 -9.60
C SER A 272 24.74 10.95 -8.90
N ASN A 273 25.03 10.80 -7.60
CA ASN A 273 25.81 11.73 -6.78
C ASN A 273 27.07 11.05 -6.19
N ASP A 274 27.56 9.97 -6.82
CA ASP A 274 28.78 9.25 -6.44
C ASP A 274 28.77 8.69 -5.00
N LYS A 275 27.58 8.41 -4.45
CA LYS A 275 27.36 7.86 -3.10
C LYS A 275 27.01 6.37 -3.13
N ILE A 276 27.84 5.56 -3.79
CA ILE A 276 27.55 4.15 -4.06
C ILE A 276 27.42 3.30 -2.78
N ASN A 277 28.25 3.56 -1.76
CA ASN A 277 28.17 2.83 -0.49
C ASN A 277 26.81 3.07 0.21
N GLU A 278 26.38 4.33 0.30
CA GLU A 278 25.06 4.69 0.84
C GLU A 278 23.93 4.06 0.00
N ALA A 279 24.08 4.04 -1.32
CA ALA A 279 23.10 3.43 -2.23
C ALA A 279 22.96 1.91 -1.96
N ASN A 280 24.09 1.21 -1.83
CA ASN A 280 24.11 -0.22 -1.53
C ASN A 280 23.55 -0.53 -0.14
N GLU A 281 23.80 0.32 0.85
CA GLU A 281 23.19 0.19 2.18
C GLU A 281 21.66 0.30 2.11
N VAL A 282 21.14 1.36 1.47
CA VAL A 282 19.69 1.56 1.25
C VAL A 282 19.07 0.34 0.58
N PHE A 283 19.72 -0.18 -0.47
CA PHE A 283 19.21 -1.33 -1.20
C PHE A 283 19.29 -2.62 -0.36
N SER A 284 20.39 -2.86 0.35
CA SER A 284 20.59 -4.05 1.18
C SER A 284 19.60 -4.16 2.36
N ILE A 285 19.24 -3.02 2.97
CA ILE A 285 18.22 -2.95 4.03
C ILE A 285 16.83 -3.31 3.47
N SER A 286 16.60 -3.04 2.18
CA SER A 286 15.37 -3.35 1.46
C SER A 286 15.40 -4.66 0.66
N SER A 287 16.49 -5.42 0.66
CA SER A 287 16.72 -6.52 -0.29
C SER A 287 16.34 -7.91 0.23
N THR A 288 15.16 -8.09 0.85
CA THR A 288 14.55 -9.41 0.73
C THR A 288 14.03 -9.53 -0.70
N LYS A 289 14.35 -10.64 -1.40
CA LYS A 289 13.94 -10.87 -2.81
C LYS A 289 12.44 -10.63 -3.04
N SER A 290 11.61 -10.90 -2.03
CA SER A 290 10.18 -10.60 -2.00
C SER A 290 9.83 -9.12 -2.10
N LEU A 291 10.67 -8.20 -1.65
CA LEU A 291 10.45 -6.76 -1.73
C LEU A 291 10.68 -6.24 -3.16
N ILE A 292 11.77 -6.66 -3.80
CA ILE A 292 12.12 -6.22 -5.17
C ILE A 292 11.08 -6.71 -6.19
N GLU A 293 10.60 -7.94 -6.05
CA GLU A 293 9.64 -8.56 -6.97
C GLU A 293 8.17 -8.19 -6.66
N ALA A 294 7.94 -7.34 -5.64
CA ALA A 294 6.59 -6.92 -5.29
C ALA A 294 6.00 -6.01 -6.38
N TYR A 295 4.68 -6.08 -6.57
CA TYR A 295 3.97 -5.13 -7.42
C TYR A 295 4.14 -3.70 -6.89
N ASN A 296 4.50 -2.76 -7.76
CA ASN A 296 4.77 -1.36 -7.39
C ASN A 296 4.02 -0.37 -8.30
N PHE A 297 2.71 -0.54 -8.49
CA PHE A 297 1.94 0.34 -9.39
C PHE A 297 2.51 0.43 -10.81
N ASN A 298 2.93 -0.71 -11.38
CA ASN A 298 3.63 -0.81 -12.68
C ASN A 298 4.97 -0.05 -12.78
N PHE A 299 5.56 0.35 -11.66
CA PHE A 299 6.86 1.01 -11.67
C PHE A 299 7.94 0.08 -12.26
N PRO A 300 8.85 0.58 -13.12
CA PRO A 300 9.81 -0.27 -13.82
C PRO A 300 10.81 -0.93 -12.87
N ASN A 301 10.92 -2.25 -12.97
CA ASN A 301 11.74 -3.07 -12.07
C ASN A 301 13.25 -3.05 -12.40
N ASN A 302 13.62 -2.61 -13.62
CA ASN A 302 15.00 -2.66 -14.15
C ASN A 302 15.84 -1.40 -13.84
N ILE A 303 15.34 -0.46 -13.02
CA ILE A 303 16.07 0.79 -12.71
C ILE A 303 17.43 0.50 -12.04
N HIS A 304 17.49 -0.54 -11.20
CA HIS A 304 18.72 -0.96 -10.53
C HIS A 304 19.67 -1.72 -11.45
N GLU A 305 19.12 -2.60 -12.30
CA GLU A 305 19.90 -3.44 -13.22
C GLU A 305 20.66 -2.62 -14.26
N LYS A 306 20.03 -1.59 -14.84
CA LYS A 306 20.70 -0.68 -15.78
C LYS A 306 21.79 0.16 -15.13
N THR A 307 21.72 0.36 -13.82
CA THR A 307 22.71 1.12 -13.06
C THR A 307 23.93 0.24 -12.73
N LEU A 308 23.73 -1.02 -12.34
CA LEU A 308 24.79 -2.01 -12.14
C LEU A 308 25.47 -2.46 -13.45
N ALA A 309 24.73 -2.57 -14.55
CA ALA A 309 25.27 -3.01 -15.85
C ALA A 309 26.22 -1.99 -16.49
N LYS A 310 26.06 -0.69 -16.19
CA LYS A 310 27.02 0.35 -16.62
C LYS A 310 28.39 0.18 -15.95
N GLU A 311 28.42 -0.35 -14.73
CA GLU A 311 29.64 -0.53 -13.94
C GLU A 311 30.30 -1.90 -14.15
N ALA A 312 29.53 -2.94 -14.50
CA ALA A 312 30.09 -4.25 -14.84
C ALA A 312 30.99 -4.22 -16.09
N THR A 313 30.79 -3.23 -16.97
CA THR A 313 31.70 -2.92 -18.10
C THR A 313 32.96 -2.15 -17.69
N GLU A 314 33.05 -1.63 -16.46
CA GLU A 314 34.21 -0.89 -15.95
C GLU A 314 35.04 -1.68 -14.92
N VAL A 315 34.52 -2.79 -14.37
CA VAL A 315 35.20 -3.59 -13.34
C VAL A 315 35.32 -5.05 -13.80
N GLU A 316 36.33 -5.32 -14.63
CA GLU A 316 36.80 -6.68 -14.90
C GLU A 316 37.60 -7.21 -13.69
N PHE A 317 37.48 -8.52 -13.40
CA PHE A 317 38.20 -9.37 -12.41
C PHE A 317 37.82 -9.33 -10.92
N MET A 318 37.08 -10.37 -10.44
CA MET A 318 37.61 -11.53 -9.67
C MET A 318 36.49 -12.35 -8.97
N PRO A 319 36.72 -13.65 -8.67
CA PRO A 319 35.66 -14.65 -8.47
C PRO A 319 35.11 -14.71 -7.04
N LYS A 320 33.81 -15.01 -6.90
CA LYS A 320 33.12 -15.19 -5.61
C LYS A 320 33.01 -16.66 -5.22
N HIS A 321 33.41 -16.98 -3.98
CA HIS A 321 33.05 -18.21 -3.28
C HIS A 321 31.77 -18.05 -2.43
N SER A 322 30.97 -19.11 -2.52
CA SER A 322 29.88 -19.65 -1.68
C SER A 322 29.54 -19.06 -0.29
N ASN A 323 28.24 -18.96 0.04
CA ASN A 323 27.51 -19.99 0.82
C ASN A 323 26.05 -19.57 1.12
N ILE A 324 25.10 -20.32 0.55
CA ILE A 324 23.66 -20.26 0.81
C ILE A 324 23.35 -21.47 1.68
N ASN A 325 22.99 -21.31 2.96
CA ASN A 325 22.25 -22.32 3.74
C ASN A 325 21.78 -21.86 5.15
N ALA A 326 22.03 -20.62 5.58
CA ALA A 326 21.62 -20.16 6.93
C ALA A 326 20.18 -19.60 7.02
N SER A 327 19.50 -19.35 5.89
CA SER A 327 18.30 -18.50 5.85
C SER A 327 16.96 -19.20 6.14
N LEU A 328 16.91 -20.53 6.21
CA LEU A 328 15.65 -21.27 6.39
C LEU A 328 15.25 -21.47 7.87
N ASN A 329 16.21 -21.55 8.79
CA ASN A 329 15.93 -21.80 10.21
C ASN A 329 15.49 -20.57 11.01
N ILE A 330 15.75 -19.36 10.51
CA ILE A 330 15.35 -18.10 11.16
C ILE A 330 13.87 -17.79 10.88
N ILE A 331 13.35 -18.21 9.72
CA ILE A 331 11.95 -17.97 9.30
C ILE A 331 10.96 -18.78 10.16
N HIS A 332 11.28 -20.05 10.47
CA HIS A 332 10.40 -20.89 11.30
C HIS A 332 10.28 -20.40 12.75
N LYS A 333 11.32 -19.78 13.30
CA LYS A 333 11.34 -19.34 14.71
C LYS A 333 10.53 -18.07 14.96
N ASN A 334 10.41 -17.19 13.96
CA ASN A 334 9.66 -15.93 14.07
C ASN A 334 8.15 -16.11 13.86
N ILE A 335 7.71 -17.10 13.08
CA ILE A 335 6.28 -17.37 12.84
C ILE A 335 5.58 -17.85 14.13
N SER A 336 6.21 -18.76 14.90
CA SER A 336 5.64 -19.22 16.17
C SER A 336 5.64 -18.15 17.28
N TYR A 337 6.47 -17.11 17.16
CA TYR A 337 6.55 -16.03 18.14
C TYR A 337 5.50 -14.93 17.89
N GLN A 338 5.23 -14.58 16.62
CA GLN A 338 4.23 -13.55 16.30
C GLN A 338 2.78 -14.02 16.43
N PHE A 339 2.48 -15.31 16.19
CA PHE A 339 1.15 -15.86 16.47
C PHE A 339 0.79 -15.85 17.97
N ASN A 340 1.79 -15.85 18.87
CA ASN A 340 1.58 -15.94 20.31
C ASN A 340 1.56 -14.59 21.05
N LYS A 341 1.95 -13.47 20.43
CA LYS A 341 2.15 -12.19 21.17
C LYS A 341 1.35 -10.96 20.74
N GLY A 342 0.42 -11.05 19.78
CA GLY A 342 -0.24 -9.83 19.27
C GLY A 342 -1.72 -9.96 18.93
N TYR A 343 -2.58 -9.90 19.95
CA TYR A 343 -3.98 -9.46 19.88
C TYR A 343 -4.92 -10.19 18.89
N PHE A 344 -5.50 -11.27 19.40
CA PHE A 344 -6.88 -11.79 19.27
C PHE A 344 -6.83 -13.31 19.16
N GLY A 345 -6.73 -13.96 20.32
CA GLY A 345 -6.74 -15.40 20.45
C GLY A 345 -8.02 -16.03 19.90
N ARG A 346 -7.89 -17.32 19.55
CA ARG A 346 -8.94 -18.24 19.08
C ARG A 346 -10.31 -18.09 19.76
N GLU A 347 -10.36 -17.58 20.98
CA GLU A 347 -11.55 -17.40 21.81
C GLU A 347 -12.54 -16.32 21.32
N ARG A 348 -12.13 -15.34 20.49
CA ARG A 348 -13.10 -14.37 19.93
C ARG A 348 -13.73 -14.81 18.60
N LEU A 349 -13.09 -15.65 17.81
CA LEU A 349 -13.67 -16.11 16.53
C LEU A 349 -14.85 -17.07 16.73
N SER A 350 -14.87 -17.86 17.81
CA SER A 350 -16.04 -18.66 18.19
C SER A 350 -17.26 -17.81 18.55
N LEU A 351 -17.07 -16.56 18.97
CA LEU A 351 -18.16 -15.59 19.20
C LEU A 351 -18.68 -14.93 17.91
N PHE A 352 -17.92 -15.01 16.81
CA PHE A 352 -18.29 -14.42 15.51
C PHE A 352 -18.85 -15.44 14.50
N LEU A 353 -18.66 -16.74 14.76
CA LEU A 353 -19.09 -17.85 13.89
C LEU A 353 -20.39 -18.54 14.36
N ASN A 354 -21.02 -18.07 15.45
CA ASN A 354 -22.33 -18.52 15.92
C ASN A 354 -23.43 -17.51 15.60
#